data_AF-A0A2R7P0N2-F1
#
_entry.id   AF-A0A2R7P0N2-F1
#
_cell.length_a   1.000
_cell.length_b   1.000
_cell.length_c   1.000
_cell.angle_alpha   90.00
_cell.angle_beta   90.00
_cell.angle_gamma   90.00
#
_symmetry.space_group_name_H-M   'P 1'
#
loop_
_entity.id
_entity.type
_entity.pdbx_description
1 polymer ?
#
loop_
_entity_poly.entity_id
_entity_poly.type
_entity_poly.pdbx_seq_one_letter_code
_entity_poly.pdbx_strand_id
1 'polypeptide(L)'
;MTCHCCNEGREAPQFHRFFADGCLHCAARRIQFIQRTLRLGPTETRERCRTALAQAVALGLPEPEIRRMAKLAAWQLAPNQTEGTPA
;
A
#
# COMPACT_ATOMS: atom_id res chain seq x y z
N MET A 1 -9.29 -4.21 -11.62
CA MET A 1 -8.26 -5.05 -12.27
C MET A 1 -7.17 -5.35 -11.27
N THR A 2 -7.16 -6.57 -10.76
CA THR A 2 -6.34 -7.07 -9.66
C THR A 2 -4.86 -7.15 -10.06
N CYS A 3 -3.95 -6.66 -9.21
CA CYS A 3 -2.55 -7.00 -9.35
C CYS A 3 -2.34 -8.42 -8.81
N HIS A 4 -1.89 -9.33 -9.67
CA HIS A 4 -1.64 -10.74 -9.31
C HIS A 4 -0.62 -10.86 -8.17
N CYS A 5 0.48 -10.11 -8.24
CA CYS A 5 1.53 -10.09 -7.22
C CYS A 5 1.00 -9.68 -5.83
N CYS A 6 0.00 -8.79 -5.82
CA CYS A 6 -0.63 -8.31 -4.59
C CYS A 6 -1.60 -9.35 -3.97
N ASN A 7 -2.05 -10.37 -4.72
CA ASN A 7 -2.83 -11.50 -4.19
C ASN A 7 -1.92 -12.61 -3.67
N GLU A 8 -0.84 -12.93 -4.40
CA GLU A 8 0.14 -13.95 -4.00
C GLU A 8 0.81 -13.61 -2.66
N GLY A 9 1.18 -12.33 -2.44
CA GLY A 9 1.70 -11.83 -1.16
C GLY A 9 0.75 -12.01 0.02
N ARG A 10 -0.56 -12.07 -0.23
CA ARG A 10 -1.58 -12.26 0.82
C ARG A 10 -1.75 -13.73 1.18
N GLU A 11 -1.72 -14.61 0.20
CA GLU A 11 -1.91 -16.05 0.39
C GLU A 11 -0.69 -16.72 1.02
N ALA A 12 0.52 -16.26 0.68
CA ALA A 12 1.75 -16.84 1.20
C ALA A 12 2.82 -15.77 1.52
N PRO A 13 2.61 -14.97 2.59
CA PRO A 13 3.48 -13.84 2.94
C PRO A 13 4.92 -14.23 3.30
N GLN A 14 5.15 -15.50 3.66
CA GLN A 14 6.48 -16.05 3.91
C GLN A 14 7.27 -16.37 2.62
N PHE A 15 6.58 -16.52 1.48
CA PHE A 15 7.21 -16.84 0.19
C PHE A 15 7.21 -15.66 -0.78
N HIS A 16 6.32 -14.67 -0.57
CA HIS A 16 6.15 -13.54 -1.47
C HIS A 16 6.24 -12.20 -0.74
N ARG A 17 6.82 -11.20 -1.41
CA ARG A 17 6.82 -9.83 -0.89
C ARG A 17 5.38 -9.31 -0.84
N PHE A 18 5.02 -8.65 0.26
CA PHE A 18 3.72 -7.98 0.43
C PHE A 18 3.42 -6.96 -0.68
N PHE A 19 4.46 -6.35 -1.25
CA PHE A 19 4.37 -5.44 -2.39
C PHE A 19 5.46 -5.79 -3.41
N ALA A 20 5.09 -5.86 -4.68
CA ALA A 20 6.04 -6.02 -5.77
C ALA A 20 6.67 -4.67 -6.14
N ASP A 21 8.00 -4.63 -6.15
CA ASP A 21 8.77 -3.52 -6.70
C ASP A 21 8.56 -3.46 -8.21
N GLY A 22 8.22 -2.28 -8.76
CA GLY A 22 7.92 -2.12 -10.19
C GLY A 22 6.45 -2.35 -10.57
N CYS A 23 5.56 -2.64 -9.62
CA CYS A 23 4.12 -2.65 -9.87
C CYS A 23 3.46 -1.33 -9.44
N LEU A 24 2.82 -0.64 -10.38
CA LEU A 24 2.06 0.59 -10.13
C LEU A 24 1.00 0.43 -9.02
N HIS A 25 0.26 -0.68 -9.05
CA HIS A 25 -0.80 -0.98 -8.10
C HIS A 25 -0.25 -1.26 -6.70
N CYS A 26 0.80 -2.08 -6.59
CA CYS A 26 1.40 -2.38 -5.29
C CYS A 26 2.14 -1.16 -4.72
N ALA A 27 2.69 -0.27 -5.56
CA ALA A 27 3.24 1.02 -5.11
C ALA A 27 2.16 1.92 -4.47
N ALA A 28 1.00 2.08 -5.13
CA ALA A 28 -0.12 2.83 -4.56
C ALA A 28 -0.65 2.22 -3.26
N ARG A 29 -0.74 0.89 -3.20
CA ARG A 29 -1.21 0.16 -2.00
C ARG A 29 -0.24 0.27 -0.83
N ARG A 30 1.07 0.27 -1.09
CA ARG A 30 2.11 0.49 -0.07
C ARG A 30 1.94 1.86 0.59
N ILE A 31 1.66 2.91 -0.19
CA ILE A 31 1.37 4.25 0.34
C ILE A 31 0.12 4.22 1.24
N GLN A 32 -0.96 3.58 0.80
CA GLN A 32 -2.18 3.46 1.61
C GLN A 32 -1.95 2.68 2.91
N PHE A 33 -1.20 1.58 2.85
CA PHE A 33 -0.86 0.78 4.02
C PHE A 33 -0.08 1.58 5.06
N ILE A 34 0.92 2.36 4.62
CA ILE A 34 1.66 3.27 5.50
C ILE A 34 0.74 4.31 6.13
N GLN A 35 -0.13 4.95 5.33
CA GLN A 35 -1.00 6.04 5.80
C GLN A 35 -2.11 5.57 6.75
N ARG A 36 -2.63 4.36 6.56
CA ARG A 36 -3.90 3.93 7.17
C ARG A 36 -3.77 2.73 8.09
N THR A 37 -2.77 1.88 7.89
CA THR A 37 -2.62 0.62 8.65
C THR A 37 -1.56 0.73 9.73
N LEU A 38 -0.41 1.34 9.45
CA LEU A 38 0.73 1.36 10.37
C LEU A 38 0.57 2.27 11.61
N ARG A 39 -0.51 3.07 11.69
CA ARG A 39 -0.81 3.99 12.82
C ARG A 39 0.41 4.77 13.33
N LEU A 40 1.23 5.26 12.40
CA LEU A 40 2.47 5.99 12.73
C LEU A 40 2.17 7.45 13.06
N GLY A 41 3.14 8.14 13.68
CA GLY A 41 3.08 9.59 13.84
C GLY A 41 2.99 10.32 12.49
N PRO A 42 2.47 11.56 12.45
CA PRO A 42 2.25 12.29 11.20
C PRO A 42 3.55 12.57 10.42
N THR A 43 4.64 12.88 11.11
CA THR A 43 5.97 13.10 10.51
C THR A 43 6.51 11.80 9.91
N GLU A 44 6.50 10.72 10.68
CA GLU A 44 7.00 9.42 10.23
C GLU A 44 6.20 8.87 9.06
N THR A 45 4.87 9.03 9.09
CA THR A 45 3.98 8.67 7.97
C THR A 45 4.39 9.40 6.70
N ARG A 46 4.62 10.72 6.80
CA ARG A 46 5.00 11.56 5.65
C ARG A 46 6.35 11.14 5.08
N GLU A 47 7.35 10.91 5.94
CA GLU A 47 8.68 10.47 5.52
C GLU A 47 8.64 9.11 4.83
N ARG A 48 7.97 8.12 5.44
CA ARG A 48 7.84 6.78 4.85
C ARG A 48 7.08 6.79 3.52
N CYS A 49 6.01 7.60 3.41
CA CYS A 49 5.30 7.77 2.14
C CYS A 49 6.20 8.38 1.06
N ARG A 50 7.00 9.40 1.42
CA ARG A 50 7.94 10.04 0.50
C ARG A 50 9.00 9.06 0.01
N THR A 51 9.57 8.27 0.92
CA THR A 51 10.56 7.24 0.58
C THR A 51 9.96 6.16 -0.32
N ALA A 52 8.78 5.66 -0.01
CA ALA A 52 8.10 4.66 -0.84
C ALA A 52 7.77 5.19 -2.25
N LEU A 53 7.40 6.47 -2.36
CA LEU A 53 7.16 7.12 -3.64
C LEU A 53 8.45 7.30 -4.44
N ALA A 54 9.53 7.76 -3.80
CA ALA A 54 10.84 7.91 -4.43
C ALA A 54 11.38 6.57 -4.96
N GLN A 55 11.20 5.48 -4.20
CA GLN A 55 11.55 4.13 -4.64
C GLN A 55 10.76 3.72 -5.89
N ALA A 56 9.44 3.98 -5.92
CA ALA A 56 8.62 3.67 -7.08
C ALA A 56 9.03 4.47 -8.33
N VAL A 57 9.35 5.75 -8.16
CA VAL A 57 9.84 6.61 -9.26
C VAL A 57 11.22 6.16 -9.75
N ALA A 58 12.12 5.75 -8.86
CA ALA A 58 13.42 5.19 -9.24
C ALA A 58 13.29 3.90 -10.07
N LEU A 59 12.19 3.18 -9.91
CA LEU A 59 11.83 1.99 -10.71
C LEU A 59 11.10 2.34 -12.02
N GLY A 60 10.99 3.62 -12.36
CA GLY A 60 10.34 4.10 -13.58
C GLY A 60 8.81 4.21 -13.50
N LEU A 61 8.22 4.11 -12.31
CA LEU A 61 6.77 4.21 -12.16
C LEU A 61 6.29 5.68 -12.17
N PRO A 62 5.12 5.95 -12.79
CA PRO A 62 4.58 7.31 -12.87
C PRO A 62 4.05 7.79 -11.51
N GLU A 63 4.78 8.73 -10.90
CA GLU A 63 4.40 9.38 -9.65
C GLU A 63 2.94 9.90 -9.59
N PRO A 64 2.46 10.69 -10.59
CA PRO A 64 1.11 11.26 -10.50
C PRO A 64 0.03 10.18 -10.47
N GLU A 65 0.25 9.06 -11.16
CA GLU A 65 -0.69 7.95 -11.19
C GLU A 65 -0.68 7.20 -9.85
N ILE A 66 0.48 6.97 -9.25
CA ILE A 66 0.59 6.38 -7.90
C ILE A 66 -0.19 7.23 -6.89
N ARG A 67 0.00 8.56 -6.90
CA ARG A 67 -0.70 9.48 -6.00
C ARG A 67 -2.20 9.48 -6.24
N ARG A 68 -2.64 9.44 -7.49
CA ARG A 68 -4.07 9.34 -7.85
C ARG A 68 -4.67 8.06 -7.29
N MET A 69 -4.04 6.93 -7.58
CA MET A 69 -4.50 5.61 -7.14
C MET A 69 -4.49 5.44 -5.62
N ALA A 70 -3.47 5.97 -4.93
CA ALA A 70 -3.40 5.93 -3.48
C ALA A 70 -4.57 6.67 -2.79
N LYS A 71 -5.22 7.62 -3.47
CA LYS A 71 -6.42 8.31 -2.96
C LYS A 71 -7.73 7.56 -3.24
N LEU A 72 -7.77 6.66 -4.22
CA LEU A 72 -9.00 5.99 -4.65
C LEU A 72 -9.54 5.06 -3.56
N ALA A 73 -10.84 5.18 -3.29
CA ALA A 73 -11.53 4.39 -2.28
C ALA A 73 -11.58 2.89 -2.59
N ALA A 74 -11.72 2.53 -3.87
CA ALA A 74 -11.79 1.14 -4.32
C ALA A 74 -10.53 0.30 -4.02
N TRP A 75 -9.41 0.94 -3.70
CA TRP A 75 -8.14 0.28 -3.41
C TRP A 75 -7.80 0.26 -1.93
N GLN A 76 -8.59 0.97 -1.13
CA GLN A 76 -8.45 1.02 0.31
C GLN A 76 -8.49 -0.41 0.84
N LEU A 77 -7.42 -0.83 1.50
CA LEU A 77 -7.49 -1.96 2.41
C LEU A 77 -8.61 -1.60 3.41
N ALA A 78 -9.71 -2.36 3.41
CA ALA A 78 -10.75 -2.17 4.39
C ALA A 78 -10.06 -2.12 5.77
N PRO A 79 -10.35 -1.11 6.61
CA PRO A 79 -9.83 -1.13 7.97
C PRO A 79 -10.25 -2.46 8.56
N ASN A 80 -9.28 -3.21 9.10
CA ASN A 80 -9.53 -4.45 9.81
C ASN A 80 -10.72 -4.17 10.72
N GLN A 81 -11.88 -4.75 10.41
CA GLN A 81 -13.04 -4.60 11.25
C GLN A 81 -12.60 -5.30 12.52
N THR A 82 -12.21 -4.53 13.53
CA THR A 82 -12.12 -5.04 14.87
C THR A 82 -13.53 -5.51 15.16
N GLU A 83 -13.75 -6.81 14.99
CA GLU A 83 -14.95 -7.52 15.39
C GLU A 83 -14.96 -7.48 16.92
N GLY A 84 -15.27 -6.32 17.46
CA GLY A 84 -15.71 -6.16 18.82
C GLY A 84 -17.11 -6.71 18.87
N THR A 85 -17.23 -8.03 19.04
CA THR A 85 -18.46 -8.66 19.52
C THR A 85 -18.82 -8.01 20.84
N PRO A 86 -19.94 -7.27 20.96
CA PRO A 86 -20.40 -6.80 22.25
C PRO A 86 -21.32 -7.86 22.89
N ALA A 87 -20.97 -8.17 24.15
CA ALA A 87 -21.76 -8.74 25.25
C ALA A 87 -22.30 -10.17 25.11
#